data_AF-A0A816F017-F1
#
_entry.id   AF-A0A816F017-F1
#
_cell.length_a   1.000
_cell.length_b   1.000
_cell.length_c   1.000
_cell.angle_alpha   90.00
_cell.angle_beta   90.00
_cell.angle_gamma   90.00
#
_symmetry.space_group_name_H-M   'P 1'
#
loop_
_entity.id
_entity.type
_entity.pdbx_description
1 polymer ?
#
loop_
_entity_poly.entity_id
_entity_poly.type
_entity_poly.pdbx_seq_one_letter_code
_entity_poly.pdbx_strand_id
1 'polypeptide(L)'
;MTAVSKTNSKALQLIQQCAHRLRANTPADYDPILAAIGDARVVMIGEASHGTHEFYVHRAEITKRLIQEKGFTIIACEADWPPAYRVNRWVKEMSSSSKLQDANDALKDFTRFPVWMWRNTVVLDFINWLRTHNESKRENKSKVGFFGIDLYSLQSSREEVLKYLEKVDPEMAKQARKSYGCFERYSDEQEYGYCAATKLSCGCEKEAIEILKKMLERHAKIVADNRSSETEIEESFYATENAKIVREAEKYYRHMFEGGEITWNIRDTHMVDCLQDLLKYCGPEAKAVVWAHNSHVGDARETDSRRAREVNIGQLVRERFGLGKTFNIGFTTYTGTVTAADSWDMDPDFKHVRPSLPESVEYLLHDALTRDSTLMNDGQYLLLFRSNNPSVQISKDLHTELH
;
A
#
# COMPACT_ATOMS: atom_id res chain seq x y z
N MET A 1 32.41 -33.30 1.81
CA MET A 1 31.85 -31.99 1.39
C MET A 1 30.73 -32.28 0.40
N THR A 2 29.50 -32.25 0.87
CA THR A 2 28.28 -32.57 0.12
C THR A 2 27.94 -31.44 -0.86
N ALA A 3 27.19 -31.73 -1.94
CA ALA A 3 26.83 -30.77 -2.98
C ALA A 3 26.25 -29.44 -2.43
N VAL A 4 25.53 -29.48 -1.30
CA VAL A 4 25.00 -28.33 -0.56
C VAL A 4 26.08 -27.33 -0.13
N SER A 5 27.31 -27.79 0.14
CA SER A 5 28.41 -26.90 0.55
C SER A 5 29.10 -26.17 -0.61
N LYS A 6 28.91 -26.61 -1.87
CA LYS A 6 29.45 -25.94 -3.07
C LYS A 6 28.47 -24.92 -3.64
N THR A 7 27.17 -25.18 -3.58
CA THR A 7 26.13 -24.24 -4.02
C THR A 7 26.16 -22.97 -3.15
N ASN A 8 26.34 -23.12 -1.84
CA ASN A 8 26.48 -21.98 -0.93
C ASN A 8 27.70 -21.10 -1.27
N SER A 9 28.85 -21.65 -1.68
CA SER A 9 30.04 -20.81 -1.97
C SER A 9 29.87 -19.93 -3.20
N LYS A 10 29.17 -20.40 -4.25
CA LYS A 10 28.92 -19.61 -5.46
C LYS A 10 27.87 -18.53 -5.22
N ALA A 11 26.76 -18.87 -4.55
CA ALA A 11 25.73 -17.91 -4.19
C ALA A 11 26.28 -16.77 -3.32
N LEU A 12 27.08 -17.09 -2.29
CA LEU A 12 27.73 -16.11 -1.42
C LEU A 12 28.59 -15.11 -2.23
N GLN A 13 29.44 -15.61 -3.14
CA GLN A 13 30.28 -14.76 -3.98
C GLN A 13 29.45 -13.85 -4.90
N LEU A 14 28.39 -14.38 -5.49
CA LEU A 14 27.51 -13.62 -6.38
C LEU A 14 26.74 -12.53 -5.61
N ILE A 15 26.27 -12.82 -4.39
CA ILE A 15 25.64 -11.83 -3.52
C ILE A 15 26.61 -10.69 -3.21
N GLN A 16 27.85 -11.01 -2.79
CA GLN A 16 28.87 -10.00 -2.50
C GLN A 16 29.18 -9.11 -3.70
N GLN A 17 29.25 -9.67 -4.90
CA GLN A 17 29.50 -8.91 -6.13
C GLN A 17 28.34 -8.00 -6.53
N CYS A 18 27.10 -8.39 -6.23
CA CYS A 18 25.90 -7.67 -6.65
C CYS A 18 25.35 -6.71 -5.59
N ALA A 19 25.80 -6.83 -4.34
CA ALA A 19 25.29 -6.03 -3.24
C ALA A 19 25.78 -4.58 -3.32
N HIS A 20 24.84 -3.66 -3.31
CA HIS A 20 25.10 -2.23 -3.21
C HIS A 20 24.86 -1.77 -1.78
N ARG A 21 25.89 -1.29 -1.09
CA ARG A 21 25.77 -0.79 0.27
C ARG A 21 25.13 0.60 0.29
N LEU A 22 24.11 0.80 1.13
CA LEU A 22 23.50 2.10 1.38
C LEU A 22 24.35 2.85 2.43
N ARG A 23 25.10 3.88 2.01
CA ARG A 23 26.04 4.61 2.85
C ARG A 23 25.38 5.86 3.43
N ALA A 24 24.84 5.73 4.65
CA ALA A 24 24.21 6.83 5.39
C ALA A 24 22.94 7.40 4.74
N ASN A 25 22.23 6.60 3.94
CA ASN A 25 20.94 6.94 3.33
C ASN A 25 20.97 8.25 2.54
N THR A 26 22.08 8.49 1.84
CA THR A 26 22.21 9.64 0.96
C THR A 26 21.38 9.43 -0.32
N PRO A 27 20.90 10.49 -1.00
CA PRO A 27 20.13 10.34 -2.23
C PRO A 27 20.81 9.44 -3.27
N ALA A 28 22.15 9.51 -3.39
CA ALA A 28 22.94 8.74 -4.36
C ALA A 28 22.94 7.22 -4.09
N ASP A 29 22.71 6.78 -2.85
CA ASP A 29 22.63 5.35 -2.50
C ASP A 29 21.48 4.64 -3.24
N TYR A 30 20.46 5.40 -3.66
CA TYR A 30 19.31 4.87 -4.38
C TYR A 30 19.46 4.98 -5.91
N ASP A 31 20.54 5.55 -6.44
CA ASP A 31 20.76 5.64 -7.90
C ASP A 31 20.63 4.28 -8.61
N PRO A 32 21.19 3.17 -8.09
CA PRO A 32 21.08 1.87 -8.75
C PRO A 32 19.63 1.37 -8.84
N ILE A 33 18.83 1.53 -7.77
CA ILE A 33 17.43 1.08 -7.79
C ILE A 33 16.56 2.00 -8.67
N LEU A 34 16.80 3.31 -8.67
CA LEU A 34 16.12 4.23 -9.58
C LEU A 34 16.45 3.91 -11.06
N ALA A 35 17.69 3.52 -11.36
CA ALA A 35 18.08 3.06 -12.69
C ALA A 35 17.36 1.75 -13.07
N ALA A 36 17.27 0.79 -12.14
CA ALA A 36 16.62 -0.50 -12.35
C ALA A 36 15.10 -0.41 -12.54
N ILE A 37 14.44 0.49 -11.80
CA ILE A 37 13.02 0.82 -11.94
C ILE A 37 12.72 1.32 -13.36
N GLY A 38 13.65 2.07 -13.97
CA GLY A 38 13.51 2.56 -15.35
C GLY A 38 12.23 3.38 -15.53
N ASP A 39 11.40 2.99 -16.50
CA ASP A 39 10.13 3.62 -16.85
C ASP A 39 8.90 2.88 -16.31
N ALA A 40 9.05 2.13 -15.21
CA ALA A 40 7.92 1.48 -14.56
C ALA A 40 6.81 2.49 -14.26
N ARG A 41 5.57 2.07 -14.50
CA ARG A 41 4.36 2.84 -14.20
C ARG A 41 3.90 2.62 -12.76
N VAL A 42 4.09 1.41 -12.25
CA VAL A 42 3.74 1.05 -10.87
C VAL A 42 4.97 0.48 -10.17
N VAL A 43 5.38 1.09 -9.06
CA VAL A 43 6.46 0.60 -8.20
C VAL A 43 5.86 0.18 -6.87
N MET A 44 5.96 -1.09 -6.51
CA MET A 44 5.41 -1.63 -5.27
C MET A 44 6.53 -1.85 -4.27
N ILE A 45 6.42 -1.20 -3.11
CA ILE A 45 7.44 -1.15 -2.07
C ILE A 45 6.91 -1.82 -0.81
N GLY A 46 7.49 -2.98 -0.55
CA GLY A 46 7.21 -3.89 0.55
C GLY A 46 7.71 -3.40 1.90
N GLU A 47 7.48 -4.24 2.90
CA GLU A 47 8.20 -4.27 4.17
C GLU A 47 8.02 -5.66 4.79
N ALA A 48 9.00 -6.13 5.58
CA ALA A 48 8.91 -7.43 6.26
C ALA A 48 8.23 -7.35 7.64
N SER A 49 7.96 -6.13 8.11
CA SER A 49 7.22 -5.84 9.34
C SER A 49 6.65 -4.42 9.26
N HIS A 50 5.53 -4.17 9.96
CA HIS A 50 4.96 -2.82 10.10
C HIS A 50 5.61 -1.98 11.20
N GLY A 51 6.66 -2.49 11.86
CA GLY A 51 7.22 -1.89 13.08
C GLY A 51 8.72 -1.58 13.02
N THR A 52 9.34 -1.70 11.86
CA THR A 52 10.79 -1.49 11.65
C THR A 52 11.04 -0.13 11.03
N HIS A 53 11.73 0.75 11.77
CA HIS A 53 11.98 2.15 11.38
C HIS A 53 12.67 2.27 10.02
N GLU A 54 13.69 1.45 9.79
CA GLU A 54 14.53 1.46 8.60
C GLU A 54 13.72 1.18 7.32
N PHE A 55 12.71 0.31 7.40
CA PHE A 55 11.84 0.01 6.25
C PHE A 55 11.08 1.27 5.83
N TYR A 56 10.48 2.00 6.77
CA TYR A 56 9.81 3.26 6.47
C TYR A 56 10.76 4.33 5.93
N VAL A 57 11.99 4.42 6.46
CA VAL A 57 13.00 5.38 5.98
C VAL A 57 13.30 5.13 4.50
N HIS A 58 13.64 3.90 4.13
CA HIS A 58 13.95 3.56 2.74
C HIS A 58 12.73 3.71 1.82
N ARG A 59 11.53 3.32 2.28
CA ARG A 59 10.27 3.54 1.53
C ARG A 59 10.09 5.02 1.22
N ALA A 60 10.26 5.89 2.22
CA ALA A 60 10.15 7.32 2.08
C ALA A 60 11.19 7.88 1.10
N GLU A 61 12.48 7.57 1.28
CA GLU A 61 13.57 8.11 0.43
C GLU A 61 13.46 7.66 -1.03
N ILE A 62 13.16 6.38 -1.28
CA ILE A 62 12.92 5.88 -2.64
C ILE A 62 11.72 6.62 -3.26
N THR A 63 10.64 6.78 -2.50
CA THR A 63 9.42 7.45 -2.99
C THR A 63 9.64 8.93 -3.29
N LYS A 64 10.40 9.64 -2.45
CA LYS A 64 10.80 11.04 -2.70
C LYS A 64 11.51 11.18 -4.04
N ARG A 65 12.46 10.29 -4.33
CA ARG A 65 13.17 10.28 -5.61
C ARG A 65 12.28 9.91 -6.80
N LEU A 66 11.40 8.92 -6.64
CA LEU A 66 10.42 8.58 -7.68
C LEU A 66 9.52 9.76 -8.04
N ILE A 67 9.08 10.53 -7.04
CA ILE A 67 8.30 11.75 -7.24
C ILE A 67 9.13 12.82 -7.96
N GLN A 68 10.32 13.12 -7.44
CA GLN A 68 11.16 14.23 -7.92
C GLN A 68 11.71 13.99 -9.34
N GLU A 69 12.07 12.74 -9.66
CA GLU A 69 12.88 12.43 -10.84
C GLU A 69 12.13 11.61 -11.89
N LYS A 70 11.11 10.84 -11.49
CA LYS A 70 10.38 9.94 -12.40
C LYS A 70 8.92 10.30 -12.60
N GLY A 71 8.44 11.37 -11.95
CA GLY A 71 7.11 11.93 -12.13
C GLY A 71 5.98 11.10 -11.52
N PHE A 72 6.25 10.38 -10.43
CA PHE A 72 5.21 9.68 -9.68
C PHE A 72 4.30 10.67 -8.96
N THR A 73 2.98 10.46 -9.08
CA THR A 73 1.95 11.37 -8.54
C THR A 73 0.95 10.68 -7.62
N ILE A 74 0.99 9.36 -7.52
CA ILE A 74 0.11 8.57 -6.65
C ILE A 74 0.99 7.83 -5.65
N ILE A 75 0.69 7.98 -4.36
CA ILE A 75 1.18 7.12 -3.29
C ILE A 75 -0.04 6.35 -2.77
N ALA A 76 -0.10 5.05 -3.04
CA ALA A 76 -1.20 4.17 -2.68
C ALA A 76 -0.76 3.23 -1.55
N CYS A 77 -1.32 3.41 -0.36
CA CYS A 77 -0.91 2.73 0.87
C CYS A 77 -1.92 1.64 1.26
N GLU A 78 -1.44 0.53 1.82
CA GLU A 78 -2.22 -0.50 2.55
C GLU A 78 -2.85 0.10 3.82
N ALA A 79 -3.76 1.04 3.59
CA ALA A 79 -4.32 1.94 4.55
C ALA A 79 -5.79 2.11 4.22
N ASP A 80 -6.61 2.29 5.25
CA ASP A 80 -8.02 2.62 5.12
C ASP A 80 -8.19 3.93 4.34
N TRP A 81 -9.20 3.96 3.47
CA TRP A 81 -9.44 5.07 2.54
C TRP A 81 -9.79 6.40 3.24
N PRO A 82 -10.72 6.47 4.22
CA PRO A 82 -11.06 7.75 4.86
C PRO A 82 -9.88 8.40 5.63
N PRO A 83 -9.12 7.67 6.48
CA PRO A 83 -7.94 8.26 7.14
C PRO A 83 -6.88 8.73 6.14
N ALA A 84 -6.62 7.97 5.08
CA ALA A 84 -5.69 8.40 4.04
C ALA A 84 -6.19 9.63 3.25
N TYR A 85 -7.50 9.77 3.03
CA TYR A 85 -8.06 10.98 2.42
C TYR A 85 -7.82 12.22 3.29
N ARG A 86 -7.89 12.10 4.63
CA ARG A 86 -7.52 13.21 5.53
C ARG A 86 -6.07 13.66 5.31
N VAL A 87 -5.14 12.70 5.18
CA VAL A 87 -3.75 12.99 4.81
C VAL A 87 -3.67 13.63 3.42
N ASN A 88 -4.40 13.12 2.43
CA ASN A 88 -4.44 13.70 1.09
C ASN A 88 -4.85 15.18 1.12
N ARG A 89 -5.87 15.52 1.91
CA ARG A 89 -6.35 16.90 2.08
C ARG A 89 -5.26 17.80 2.69
N TRP A 90 -4.48 17.29 3.63
CA TRP A 90 -3.32 17.99 4.19
C TRP A 90 -2.23 18.23 3.15
N VAL A 91 -1.81 17.19 2.42
CA VAL A 91 -0.66 17.28 1.50
C VAL A 91 -0.98 18.03 0.21
N LYS A 92 -2.24 18.07 -0.23
CA LYS A 92 -2.68 18.87 -1.38
C LYS A 92 -3.13 20.29 -1.02
N GLU A 93 -3.17 20.63 0.27
CA GLU A 93 -3.66 21.92 0.77
C GLU A 93 -5.10 22.23 0.34
N MET A 94 -5.97 21.22 0.29
CA MET A 94 -7.41 21.40 0.01
C MET A 94 -8.16 22.00 1.21
N SER A 95 -7.45 22.84 1.97
CA SER A 95 -7.74 23.27 3.33
C SER A 95 -7.72 24.78 3.49
N SER A 96 -8.07 25.55 2.45
CA SER A 96 -8.48 26.95 2.71
C SER A 96 -9.65 27.02 3.70
N SER A 97 -10.34 25.90 3.96
CA SER A 97 -11.43 25.73 4.92
C SER A 97 -11.26 24.61 5.97
N SER A 98 -10.15 23.83 5.97
CA SER A 98 -10.01 22.70 6.92
C SER A 98 -9.23 23.10 8.17
N LYS A 99 -9.75 22.72 9.34
CA LYS A 99 -9.17 22.96 10.67
C LYS A 99 -7.89 22.16 10.96
N LEU A 100 -7.24 21.58 9.93
CA LEU A 100 -6.04 20.77 10.11
C LEU A 100 -4.87 21.67 10.51
N GLN A 101 -4.42 21.53 11.76
CA GLN A 101 -3.41 22.42 12.34
C GLN A 101 -1.99 22.04 11.90
N ASP A 102 -1.71 20.74 11.85
CA ASP A 102 -0.41 20.19 11.52
C ASP A 102 -0.52 18.77 10.94
N ALA A 103 0.63 18.18 10.59
CA ALA A 103 0.71 16.82 10.07
C ALA A 103 0.31 15.73 11.09
N ASN A 104 0.43 15.99 12.41
CA ASN A 104 -0.05 15.03 13.41
C ASN A 104 -1.58 14.96 13.41
N ASP A 105 -2.25 16.10 13.27
CA ASP A 105 -3.71 16.15 13.12
C ASP A 105 -4.16 15.47 11.82
N ALA A 106 -3.39 15.57 10.73
CA ALA A 106 -3.66 14.86 9.48
C ALA A 106 -3.63 13.33 9.62
N LEU A 107 -2.80 12.79 10.52
CA LEU A 107 -2.66 11.36 10.78
C LEU A 107 -3.60 10.83 11.87
N LYS A 108 -4.35 11.70 12.55
CA LYS A 108 -5.11 11.36 13.76
C LYS A 108 -6.20 10.29 13.55
N ASP A 109 -6.76 10.22 12.34
CA ASP A 109 -7.85 9.29 12.01
C ASP A 109 -7.35 7.85 11.77
N PHE A 110 -6.02 7.63 11.69
CA PHE A 110 -5.43 6.29 11.80
C PHE A 110 -5.49 5.79 13.25
N THR A 111 -6.62 5.21 13.61
CA THR A 111 -6.93 4.76 14.98
C THR A 111 -6.94 3.25 15.13
N ARG A 112 -7.05 2.51 14.01
CA ARG A 112 -7.09 1.05 14.01
C ARG A 112 -5.72 0.45 14.29
N PHE A 113 -5.74 -0.73 14.89
CA PHE A 113 -4.55 -1.53 15.08
C PHE A 113 -3.98 -2.01 13.72
N PRO A 114 -2.66 -2.01 13.54
CA PRO A 114 -1.65 -1.41 14.42
C PRO A 114 -1.47 0.09 14.15
N VAL A 115 -1.65 0.93 15.18
CA VAL A 115 -1.61 2.40 15.04
C VAL A 115 -0.25 2.89 14.50
N TRP A 116 0.85 2.26 14.91
CA TRP A 116 2.22 2.63 14.53
C TRP A 116 2.54 2.43 13.05
N MET A 117 1.75 1.64 12.32
CA MET A 117 1.95 1.39 10.88
C MET A 117 1.90 2.68 10.06
N TRP A 118 0.98 3.60 10.41
CA TRP A 118 0.81 4.86 9.70
C TRP A 118 1.08 6.09 10.60
N ARG A 119 1.01 5.92 11.92
CA ARG A 119 1.33 6.97 12.90
C ARG A 119 2.70 6.75 13.52
N ASN A 120 3.72 6.93 12.70
CA ASN A 120 5.12 6.95 13.13
C ASN A 120 5.82 8.23 12.65
N THR A 121 7.00 8.50 13.19
CA THR A 121 7.77 9.71 12.91
C THR A 121 8.20 9.80 11.45
N VAL A 122 8.51 8.68 10.80
CA VAL A 122 8.95 8.68 9.40
C VAL A 122 7.81 9.06 8.46
N VAL A 123 6.61 8.52 8.68
CA VAL A 123 5.41 8.89 7.91
C VAL A 123 5.06 10.35 8.15
N LEU A 124 5.13 10.82 9.40
CA LEU A 124 4.91 12.23 9.75
C LEU A 124 5.85 13.16 8.97
N ASP A 125 7.16 12.87 8.97
CA ASP A 125 8.17 13.64 8.26
C ASP A 125 7.96 13.56 6.73
N PHE A 126 7.58 12.40 6.22
CA PHE A 126 7.31 12.18 4.81
C PHE A 126 6.11 13.00 4.32
N ILE A 127 4.99 13.04 5.05
CA ILE A 127 3.81 13.83 4.63
C ILE A 127 4.04 15.34 4.76
N ASN A 128 4.88 15.78 5.70
CA ASN A 128 5.35 17.17 5.77
C ASN A 128 6.19 17.52 4.54
N TRP A 129 7.16 16.68 4.21
CA TRP A 129 7.95 16.84 3.00
C TRP A 129 7.08 16.85 1.74
N LEU A 130 6.08 15.96 1.67
CA LEU A 130 5.17 15.84 0.53
C LEU A 130 4.33 17.10 0.34
N ARG A 131 3.85 17.68 1.45
CA ARG A 131 3.15 18.97 1.44
C ARG A 131 4.06 20.07 0.89
N THR A 132 5.27 20.24 1.42
CA THR A 132 6.24 21.23 0.92
C THR A 132 6.59 21.00 -0.56
N HIS A 133 6.69 19.73 -0.98
CA HIS A 133 6.90 19.38 -2.38
C HIS A 133 5.74 19.86 -3.27
N ASN A 134 4.50 19.64 -2.83
CA ASN A 134 3.30 20.05 -3.55
C ASN A 134 3.12 21.58 -3.57
N GLU A 135 3.46 22.29 -2.49
CA GLU A 135 3.48 23.76 -2.41
C GLU A 135 4.44 24.37 -3.44
N SER A 136 5.55 23.70 -3.74
CA SER A 136 6.51 24.16 -4.76
C SER A 136 6.01 24.00 -6.21
N LYS A 137 4.90 23.30 -6.44
CA LYS A 137 4.34 23.09 -7.78
C LYS A 137 3.48 24.29 -8.19
N ARG A 138 3.56 24.64 -9.48
CA ARG A 138 2.65 25.62 -10.09
C ARG A 138 1.23 25.06 -10.07
N GLU A 139 0.22 25.95 -9.94
CA GLU A 139 -1.22 25.60 -9.87
C GLU A 139 -1.70 24.64 -10.96
N ASN A 140 -1.06 24.61 -12.14
CA ASN A 140 -1.47 23.77 -13.27
C ASN A 140 -0.71 22.43 -13.39
N LYS A 141 0.06 22.03 -12.38
CA LYS A 141 0.70 20.70 -12.33
C LYS A 141 -0.01 19.81 -11.31
N SER A 142 -0.27 18.57 -11.68
CA SER A 142 -0.85 17.58 -10.78
C SER A 142 -0.02 17.45 -9.49
N LYS A 143 -0.64 17.82 -8.37
CA LYS A 143 -0.09 17.58 -7.03
C LYS A 143 -0.04 16.07 -6.77
N VAL A 144 0.97 15.64 -6.01
CA VAL A 144 1.09 14.24 -5.58
C VAL A 144 0.03 13.96 -4.52
N GLY A 145 -0.74 12.89 -4.69
CA GLY A 145 -1.75 12.46 -3.73
C GLY A 145 -1.31 11.29 -2.85
N PHE A 146 -1.90 11.20 -1.67
CA PHE A 146 -1.70 10.13 -0.70
C PHE A 146 -3.03 9.39 -0.50
N PHE A 147 -3.10 8.12 -0.88
CA PHE A 147 -4.35 7.38 -0.97
C PHE A 147 -4.26 6.09 -0.17
N GLY A 148 -5.36 5.71 0.48
CA GLY A 148 -5.55 4.36 0.97
C GLY A 148 -5.98 3.48 -0.19
N ILE A 149 -5.77 2.17 -0.11
CA ILE A 149 -6.36 1.21 -1.05
C ILE A 149 -6.97 0.00 -0.32
N ASP A 150 -6.90 -0.03 1.01
CA ASP A 150 -7.35 -1.16 1.81
C ASP A 150 -8.87 -1.17 2.02
N LEU A 151 -9.39 -2.31 2.46
CA LEU A 151 -10.79 -2.67 2.40
C LEU A 151 -11.52 -2.60 3.75
N TYR A 152 -10.79 -2.41 4.85
CA TYR A 152 -11.39 -2.67 6.16
C TYR A 152 -12.39 -1.61 6.64
N SER A 153 -12.40 -0.41 6.06
CA SER A 153 -13.11 0.77 6.54
C SER A 153 -14.62 0.82 6.25
N LEU A 154 -15.37 -0.27 6.50
CA LEU A 154 -16.80 -0.33 6.16
C LEU A 154 -17.62 0.80 6.80
N GLN A 155 -17.54 0.97 8.12
CA GLN A 155 -18.36 1.97 8.82
C GLN A 155 -17.95 3.40 8.49
N SER A 156 -16.66 3.70 8.51
CA SER A 156 -16.18 5.07 8.21
C SER A 156 -16.38 5.44 6.73
N SER A 157 -16.27 4.49 5.80
CA SER A 157 -16.62 4.74 4.39
C SER A 157 -18.12 4.99 4.21
N ARG A 158 -18.99 4.27 4.93
CA ARG A 158 -20.44 4.52 4.94
C ARG A 158 -20.74 5.95 5.41
N GLU A 159 -20.11 6.39 6.49
CA GLU A 159 -20.27 7.73 7.04
C GLU A 159 -19.81 8.83 6.06
N GLU A 160 -18.67 8.65 5.39
CA GLU A 160 -18.18 9.63 4.41
C GLU A 160 -19.10 9.72 3.17
N VAL A 161 -19.72 8.62 2.73
CA VAL A 161 -20.76 8.67 1.66
C VAL A 161 -21.95 9.51 2.11
N LEU A 162 -22.47 9.27 3.32
CA LEU A 162 -23.62 9.99 3.86
C LEU A 162 -23.32 11.48 4.01
N LYS A 163 -22.17 11.83 4.58
CA LYS A 163 -21.70 13.20 4.78
C LYS A 163 -21.52 13.95 3.47
N TYR A 164 -20.97 13.30 2.44
CA TYR A 164 -20.89 13.89 1.11
C TYR A 164 -22.28 14.17 0.55
N LEU A 165 -23.19 13.19 0.59
CA LEU A 165 -24.55 13.34 0.09
C LEU A 165 -25.35 14.40 0.85
N GLU A 166 -25.18 14.53 2.16
CA GLU A 166 -25.83 15.58 2.95
C GLU A 166 -25.50 16.99 2.45
N LYS A 167 -24.26 17.20 1.98
CA LYS A 167 -23.80 18.47 1.40
C LYS A 167 -24.37 18.73 0.01
N VAL A 168 -24.44 17.70 -0.85
CA VAL A 168 -24.66 17.89 -2.29
C VAL A 168 -26.01 17.38 -2.82
N ASP A 169 -26.69 16.53 -2.07
CA ASP A 169 -27.98 15.90 -2.42
C ASP A 169 -28.70 15.34 -1.17
N PRO A 170 -29.35 16.20 -0.37
CA PRO A 170 -29.98 15.78 0.89
C PRO A 170 -31.08 14.71 0.74
N GLU A 171 -31.76 14.65 -0.42
CA GLU A 171 -32.77 13.63 -0.68
C GLU A 171 -32.13 12.26 -0.95
N MET A 172 -31.05 12.22 -1.73
CA MET A 172 -30.27 10.99 -1.88
C MET A 172 -29.62 10.57 -0.56
N ALA A 173 -29.18 11.51 0.29
CA ALA A 173 -28.66 11.21 1.63
C ALA A 173 -29.70 10.48 2.50
N LYS A 174 -30.97 10.91 2.49
CA LYS A 174 -32.07 10.23 3.19
C LYS A 174 -32.27 8.80 2.69
N GLN A 175 -32.22 8.59 1.37
CA GLN A 175 -32.32 7.25 0.78
C GLN A 175 -31.13 6.38 1.18
N ALA A 176 -29.91 6.91 1.08
CA ALA A 176 -28.69 6.21 1.45
C ALA A 176 -28.70 5.80 2.93
N ARG A 177 -29.14 6.69 3.83
CA ARG A 177 -29.28 6.37 5.26
C ARG A 177 -30.26 5.22 5.49
N LYS A 178 -31.39 5.22 4.78
CA LYS A 178 -32.37 4.12 4.87
C LYS A 178 -31.79 2.81 4.34
N SER A 179 -31.13 2.82 3.18
CA SER A 179 -30.50 1.63 2.58
C SER A 179 -29.40 1.07 3.48
N TYR A 180 -28.52 1.92 3.99
CA TYR A 180 -27.44 1.53 4.89
C TYR A 180 -27.87 1.18 6.31
N GLY A 181 -29.13 1.40 6.68
CA GLY A 181 -29.65 1.09 8.02
C GLY A 181 -29.57 -0.39 8.40
N CYS A 182 -29.34 -1.30 7.46
CA CYS A 182 -29.09 -2.71 7.75
C CYS A 182 -27.74 -2.93 8.49
N PHE A 183 -26.74 -2.08 8.26
CA PHE A 183 -25.44 -2.14 8.94
C PHE A 183 -25.50 -1.63 10.39
N GLU A 184 -26.49 -0.81 10.74
CA GLU A 184 -26.62 -0.21 12.08
C GLU A 184 -27.07 -1.20 13.15
N ARG A 185 -27.42 -2.42 12.75
CA ARG A 185 -27.87 -3.50 13.65
C ARG A 185 -26.72 -4.18 14.39
N TYR A 186 -25.47 -3.87 14.03
CA TYR A 186 -24.28 -4.57 14.48
C TYR A 186 -23.32 -3.58 15.16
N SER A 187 -22.67 -4.01 16.24
CA SER A 187 -21.70 -3.20 16.98
C SER A 187 -20.41 -2.98 16.21
N ASP A 188 -20.05 -3.94 15.36
CA ASP A 188 -18.83 -3.93 14.56
C ASP A 188 -18.97 -4.82 13.30
N GLU A 189 -17.95 -4.80 12.46
CA GLU A 189 -17.92 -5.55 11.21
C GLU A 189 -17.81 -7.08 11.39
N GLN A 190 -17.26 -7.56 12.51
CA GLN A 190 -17.16 -8.99 12.78
C GLN A 190 -18.53 -9.58 13.14
N GLU A 191 -19.32 -8.85 13.94
CA GLU A 191 -20.70 -9.24 14.26
C GLU A 191 -21.57 -9.28 12.99
N TYR A 192 -21.42 -8.28 12.11
CA TYR A 192 -22.03 -8.30 10.78
C TYR A 192 -21.64 -9.56 10.01
N GLY A 193 -20.33 -9.83 9.90
CA GLY A 193 -19.80 -10.97 9.17
C GLY A 193 -20.34 -12.30 9.68
N TYR A 194 -20.44 -12.46 11.01
CA TYR A 194 -20.97 -13.68 11.61
C TYR A 194 -22.45 -13.87 11.27
N CYS A 195 -23.26 -12.83 11.34
CA CYS A 195 -24.68 -12.88 10.96
C CYS A 195 -24.82 -13.21 9.47
N ALA A 196 -24.07 -12.51 8.61
CA ALA A 196 -24.13 -12.65 7.16
C ALA A 196 -23.69 -14.05 6.69
N ALA A 197 -22.70 -14.65 7.34
CA ALA A 197 -22.23 -16.00 7.04
C ALA A 197 -23.19 -17.11 7.55
N THR A 198 -23.85 -16.90 8.70
CA THR A 198 -24.60 -17.98 9.39
C THR A 198 -26.11 -17.90 9.23
N LYS A 199 -26.68 -16.76 8.85
CA LYS A 199 -28.13 -16.53 8.78
C LYS A 199 -28.54 -15.98 7.41
N LEU A 200 -29.49 -16.66 6.77
CA LEU A 200 -29.98 -16.35 5.41
C LEU A 200 -30.51 -14.91 5.21
N SER A 201 -30.82 -14.16 6.27
CA SER A 201 -31.50 -12.86 6.20
C SER A 201 -30.65 -11.66 6.65
N CYS A 202 -29.36 -11.83 6.97
CA CYS A 202 -28.51 -10.77 7.55
C CYS A 202 -27.74 -9.89 6.55
N GLY A 203 -27.92 -10.06 5.24
CA GLY A 203 -27.09 -9.39 4.23
C GLY A 203 -27.50 -7.95 3.89
N CYS A 204 -26.50 -7.10 3.64
CA CYS A 204 -26.63 -5.72 3.15
C CYS A 204 -26.19 -5.54 1.69
N GLU A 205 -26.06 -6.63 0.93
CA GLU A 205 -25.48 -6.61 -0.43
C GLU A 205 -26.24 -5.69 -1.37
N LYS A 206 -27.56 -5.85 -1.41
CA LYS A 206 -28.43 -5.21 -2.41
C LYS A 206 -28.44 -3.72 -2.16
N GLU A 207 -28.50 -3.34 -0.90
CA GLU A 207 -28.45 -1.98 -0.40
C GLU A 207 -27.10 -1.32 -0.74
N ALA A 208 -25.99 -2.01 -0.48
CA ALA A 208 -24.65 -1.51 -0.82
C ALA A 208 -24.47 -1.34 -2.33
N ILE A 209 -24.92 -2.30 -3.14
CA ILE A 209 -24.89 -2.21 -4.61
C ILE A 209 -25.76 -1.06 -5.12
N GLU A 210 -26.94 -0.86 -4.56
CA GLU A 210 -27.84 0.22 -5.01
C GLU A 210 -27.24 1.60 -4.79
N ILE A 211 -26.65 1.84 -3.61
CA ILE A 211 -25.98 3.12 -3.34
C ILE A 211 -24.75 3.30 -4.22
N LEU A 212 -23.94 2.25 -4.40
CA LEU A 212 -22.79 2.30 -5.30
C LEU A 212 -23.20 2.67 -6.74
N LYS A 213 -24.27 2.07 -7.28
CA LYS A 213 -24.77 2.42 -8.62
C LYS A 213 -25.14 3.89 -8.73
N LYS A 214 -25.89 4.43 -7.76
CA LYS A 214 -26.28 5.84 -7.75
C LYS A 214 -25.06 6.77 -7.64
N MET A 215 -24.05 6.39 -6.84
CA MET A 215 -22.80 7.16 -6.71
C MET A 215 -22.00 7.16 -8.02
N LEU A 216 -21.86 6.01 -8.69
CA LEU A 216 -21.20 5.90 -9.99
C LEU A 216 -21.91 6.75 -11.06
N GLU A 217 -23.24 6.69 -11.13
CA GLU A 217 -24.04 7.49 -12.06
C GLU A 217 -23.86 9.00 -11.81
N ARG A 218 -23.83 9.41 -10.53
CA ARG A 218 -23.59 10.80 -10.14
C ARG A 218 -22.19 11.25 -10.54
N HIS A 219 -21.18 10.46 -10.22
CA HIS A 219 -19.79 10.76 -10.55
C HIS A 219 -19.59 10.91 -12.06
N ALA A 220 -20.16 10.00 -12.85
CA ALA A 220 -20.12 10.07 -14.31
C ALA A 220 -20.74 11.38 -14.85
N LYS A 221 -21.87 11.83 -14.28
CA LYS A 221 -22.49 13.11 -14.65
C LYS A 221 -21.61 14.30 -14.31
N ILE A 222 -20.94 14.29 -13.15
CA ILE A 222 -20.03 15.36 -12.72
C ILE A 222 -18.83 15.45 -13.65
N VAL A 223 -18.19 14.31 -13.97
CA VAL A 223 -17.04 14.25 -14.88
C VAL A 223 -17.41 14.68 -16.30
N ALA A 224 -18.63 14.40 -16.75
CA ALA A 224 -19.11 14.79 -18.08
C ALA A 224 -19.55 16.27 -18.19
N ASP A 225 -19.79 16.96 -17.07
CA ASP A 225 -20.15 18.38 -17.07
C ASP A 225 -18.89 19.25 -17.08
N ASN A 226 -18.65 19.95 -18.19
CA ASN A 226 -17.51 20.86 -18.38
C ASN A 226 -17.49 22.05 -17.40
N ARG A 227 -18.56 22.27 -16.63
CA ARG A 227 -18.64 23.31 -15.60
C ARG A 227 -18.22 22.83 -14.21
N SER A 228 -18.09 21.51 -14.01
CA SER A 228 -17.65 20.96 -12.72
C SER A 228 -16.24 21.42 -12.40
N SER A 229 -16.05 21.94 -11.20
CA SER A 229 -14.72 22.26 -10.70
C SER A 229 -13.89 21.01 -10.42
N GLU A 230 -12.56 21.13 -10.42
CA GLU A 230 -11.65 20.05 -10.04
C GLU A 230 -11.94 19.54 -8.62
N THR A 231 -12.30 20.44 -7.70
CA THR A 231 -12.69 20.09 -6.33
C THR A 231 -13.98 19.26 -6.29
N GLU A 232 -14.99 19.59 -7.09
CA GLU A 232 -16.23 18.79 -7.17
C GLU A 232 -15.97 17.40 -7.76
N ILE A 233 -15.11 17.30 -8.77
CA ILE A 233 -14.70 16.02 -9.36
C ILE A 233 -13.93 15.19 -8.31
N GLU A 234 -12.99 15.79 -7.58
CA GLU A 234 -12.23 15.11 -6.52
C GLU A 234 -13.14 14.65 -5.38
N GLU A 235 -13.97 15.53 -4.78
CA GLU A 235 -14.90 15.15 -3.70
C GLU A 235 -15.86 14.03 -4.14
N SER A 236 -16.38 14.10 -5.38
CA SER A 236 -17.23 13.07 -5.96
C SER A 236 -16.51 11.72 -6.15
N PHE A 237 -15.27 11.75 -6.63
CA PHE A 237 -14.44 10.55 -6.77
C PHE A 237 -14.23 9.87 -5.40
N TYR A 238 -13.80 10.63 -4.38
CA TYR A 238 -13.58 10.10 -3.04
C TYR A 238 -14.83 9.50 -2.40
N ALA A 239 -15.99 10.15 -2.57
CA ALA A 239 -17.25 9.61 -2.07
C ALA A 239 -17.66 8.33 -2.83
N THR A 240 -17.36 8.25 -4.13
CA THR A 240 -17.66 7.07 -4.96
C THR A 240 -16.77 5.88 -4.58
N GLU A 241 -15.49 6.11 -4.34
CA GLU A 241 -14.57 5.07 -3.83
C GLU A 241 -15.00 4.56 -2.46
N ASN A 242 -15.45 5.45 -1.55
CA ASN A 242 -16.04 5.01 -0.28
C ASN A 242 -17.28 4.10 -0.50
N ALA A 243 -18.16 4.42 -1.46
CA ALA A 243 -19.30 3.55 -1.77
C ALA A 243 -18.87 2.19 -2.35
N LYS A 244 -17.76 2.13 -3.11
CA LYS A 244 -17.16 0.87 -3.57
C LYS A 244 -16.63 0.05 -2.41
N ILE A 245 -15.92 0.71 -1.48
CA ILE A 245 -15.38 0.07 -0.27
C ILE A 245 -16.53 -0.48 0.57
N VAL A 246 -17.62 0.25 0.79
CA VAL A 246 -18.78 -0.30 1.53
C VAL A 246 -19.27 -1.61 0.90
N ARG A 247 -19.39 -1.67 -0.44
CA ARG A 247 -19.82 -2.88 -1.14
C ARG A 247 -18.80 -4.02 -1.06
N GLU A 248 -17.52 -3.73 -1.26
CA GLU A 248 -16.48 -4.76 -1.22
C GLU A 248 -16.20 -5.24 0.19
N ALA A 249 -16.28 -4.36 1.19
CA ALA A 249 -16.08 -4.68 2.59
C ALA A 249 -17.24 -5.53 3.10
N GLU A 250 -18.47 -5.21 2.69
CA GLU A 250 -19.64 -6.05 2.93
C GLU A 250 -19.41 -7.47 2.40
N LYS A 251 -18.94 -7.60 1.16
CA LYS A 251 -18.56 -8.89 0.57
C LYS A 251 -17.45 -9.58 1.38
N TYR A 252 -16.42 -8.86 1.79
CA TYR A 252 -15.32 -9.39 2.61
C TYR A 252 -15.82 -9.96 3.93
N TYR A 253 -16.54 -9.15 4.72
CA TYR A 253 -17.01 -9.55 6.05
C TYR A 253 -18.03 -10.70 5.98
N ARG A 254 -18.88 -10.75 4.94
CA ARG A 254 -19.77 -11.91 4.72
C ARG A 254 -19.00 -13.23 4.60
N HIS A 255 -17.85 -13.22 3.91
CA HIS A 255 -17.06 -14.43 3.70
C HIS A 255 -15.98 -14.65 4.77
N MET A 256 -15.91 -13.80 5.81
CA MET A 256 -14.90 -13.85 6.88
C MET A 256 -14.82 -15.22 7.57
N PHE A 257 -15.94 -15.95 7.63
CA PHE A 257 -16.04 -17.25 8.29
C PHE A 257 -16.02 -18.44 7.31
N GLU A 258 -15.81 -18.21 6.02
CA GLU A 258 -15.87 -19.26 4.98
C GLU A 258 -14.49 -19.76 4.53
N GLY A 259 -13.43 -18.98 4.71
CA GLY A 259 -12.05 -19.36 4.36
C GLY A 259 -11.09 -18.17 4.28
N GLY A 260 -9.84 -18.38 4.70
CA GLY A 260 -8.81 -17.33 4.71
C GLY A 260 -8.40 -16.87 3.32
N GLU A 261 -8.29 -17.81 2.37
CA GLU A 261 -7.92 -17.54 0.99
C GLU A 261 -8.99 -16.73 0.25
N ILE A 262 -10.27 -16.90 0.60
CA ILE A 262 -11.38 -16.18 -0.01
C ILE A 262 -11.30 -14.70 0.36
N THR A 263 -11.18 -14.41 1.65
CA THR A 263 -11.09 -13.04 2.16
C THR A 263 -9.78 -12.36 1.75
N TRP A 264 -8.67 -13.09 1.72
CA TRP A 264 -7.40 -12.62 1.17
C TRP A 264 -7.55 -12.17 -0.28
N ASN A 265 -8.11 -13.03 -1.13
CA ASN A 265 -8.29 -12.73 -2.56
C ASN A 265 -9.25 -11.55 -2.79
N ILE A 266 -10.31 -11.41 -1.98
CA ILE A 266 -11.20 -10.24 -2.03
C ILE A 266 -10.42 -8.96 -1.72
N ARG A 267 -9.62 -8.95 -0.63
CA ARG A 267 -8.86 -7.79 -0.18
C ARG A 267 -7.81 -7.36 -1.21
N ASP A 268 -6.98 -8.27 -1.70
CA ASP A 268 -5.92 -7.94 -2.67
C ASP A 268 -6.49 -7.56 -4.05
N THR A 269 -7.60 -8.18 -4.47
CA THR A 269 -8.28 -7.77 -5.71
C THR A 269 -8.83 -6.35 -5.58
N HIS A 270 -9.45 -6.02 -4.45
CA HIS A 270 -9.95 -4.68 -4.17
C HIS A 270 -8.83 -3.63 -4.21
N MET A 271 -7.70 -3.88 -3.53
CA MET A 271 -6.55 -2.97 -3.53
C MET A 271 -6.06 -2.65 -4.95
N VAL A 272 -6.06 -3.65 -5.84
CA VAL A 272 -5.64 -3.48 -7.24
C VAL A 272 -6.69 -2.76 -8.09
N ASP A 273 -7.98 -2.98 -7.83
CA ASP A 273 -9.06 -2.26 -8.51
C ASP A 273 -9.08 -0.78 -8.09
N CYS A 274 -8.89 -0.48 -6.81
CA CYS A 274 -8.74 0.88 -6.31
C CYS A 274 -7.52 1.59 -6.92
N LEU A 275 -6.37 0.90 -7.00
CA LEU A 275 -5.18 1.41 -7.68
C LEU A 275 -5.45 1.74 -9.17
N GLN A 276 -6.23 0.93 -9.88
CA GLN A 276 -6.59 1.22 -11.27
C GLN A 276 -7.49 2.44 -11.38
N ASP A 277 -8.42 2.60 -10.46
CA ASP A 277 -9.31 3.75 -10.47
C ASP A 277 -8.55 5.04 -10.14
N LEU A 278 -7.57 4.99 -9.24
CA LEU A 278 -6.60 6.07 -9.02
C LEU A 278 -5.77 6.41 -10.28
N LEU A 279 -5.23 5.39 -10.96
CA LEU A 279 -4.47 5.59 -12.20
C LEU A 279 -5.34 6.18 -13.31
N LYS A 280 -6.63 5.83 -13.40
CA LYS A 280 -7.56 6.45 -14.36
C LYS A 280 -7.89 7.88 -13.97
N TYR A 281 -8.18 8.11 -12.70
CA TYR A 281 -8.55 9.42 -12.15
C TYR A 281 -7.42 10.45 -12.32
N CYS A 282 -6.18 10.09 -12.01
CA CYS A 282 -5.03 10.97 -12.17
C CYS A 282 -4.53 11.10 -13.63
N GLY A 283 -5.11 10.32 -14.56
CA GLY A 283 -4.85 10.40 -15.99
C GLY A 283 -3.90 9.32 -16.55
N PRO A 284 -3.85 9.20 -17.89
CA PRO A 284 -3.18 8.08 -18.58
C PRO A 284 -1.67 7.96 -18.29
N GLU A 285 -1.00 9.10 -18.03
CA GLU A 285 0.43 9.17 -17.71
C GLU A 285 0.73 9.04 -16.21
N ALA A 286 -0.30 8.87 -15.37
CA ALA A 286 -0.12 8.73 -13.93
C ALA A 286 0.71 7.49 -13.60
N LYS A 287 1.65 7.68 -12.66
CA LYS A 287 2.49 6.63 -12.09
C LYS A 287 2.27 6.55 -10.59
N ALA A 288 2.27 5.33 -10.08
CA ALA A 288 1.90 5.03 -8.70
C ALA A 288 3.01 4.29 -7.97
N VAL A 289 3.29 4.74 -6.75
CA VAL A 289 4.05 3.99 -5.76
C VAL A 289 3.05 3.31 -4.83
N VAL A 290 3.14 2.00 -4.67
CA VAL A 290 2.32 1.23 -3.75
C VAL A 290 3.12 0.90 -2.50
N TRP A 291 2.59 1.23 -1.34
CA TRP A 291 3.17 0.92 -0.04
C TRP A 291 2.30 -0.14 0.64
N ALA A 292 2.72 -1.41 0.60
CA ALA A 292 2.06 -2.51 1.32
C ALA A 292 3.09 -3.49 1.89
N HIS A 293 2.68 -4.44 2.73
CA HIS A 293 3.54 -5.51 3.24
C HIS A 293 4.13 -6.37 2.11
N ASN A 294 5.28 -7.03 2.34
CA ASN A 294 5.90 -7.94 1.38
C ASN A 294 4.94 -9.02 0.85
N SER A 295 4.02 -9.50 1.70
CA SER A 295 2.99 -10.48 1.33
C SER A 295 2.06 -9.98 0.23
N HIS A 296 1.77 -8.68 0.20
CA HIS A 296 0.93 -8.05 -0.81
C HIS A 296 1.72 -7.69 -2.07
N VAL A 297 2.93 -7.17 -1.93
CA VAL A 297 3.71 -6.65 -3.08
C VAL A 297 4.57 -7.69 -3.78
N GLY A 298 4.76 -8.89 -3.21
CA GLY A 298 5.49 -9.99 -3.84
C GLY A 298 4.77 -10.54 -5.08
N ASP A 299 5.30 -11.59 -5.71
CA ASP A 299 4.56 -12.33 -6.75
C ASP A 299 4.05 -13.62 -6.13
N ALA A 300 2.75 -13.70 -5.83
CA ALA A 300 2.18 -14.84 -5.12
C ALA A 300 2.48 -16.19 -5.79
N ARG A 301 2.66 -16.21 -7.12
CA ARG A 301 3.02 -17.41 -7.91
C ARG A 301 4.38 -18.01 -7.55
N GLU A 302 5.27 -17.20 -6.97
CA GLU A 302 6.64 -17.55 -6.57
C GLU A 302 6.76 -17.78 -5.05
N THR A 303 5.63 -17.93 -4.35
CA THR A 303 5.57 -18.10 -2.89
C THR A 303 4.58 -19.21 -2.51
N ASP A 304 4.50 -19.55 -1.22
CA ASP A 304 3.51 -20.51 -0.72
C ASP A 304 2.06 -20.06 -0.91
N SER A 305 1.79 -18.75 -1.14
CA SER A 305 0.46 -18.25 -1.52
C SER A 305 -0.11 -18.95 -2.75
N ARG A 306 0.75 -19.38 -3.71
CA ARG A 306 0.31 -20.19 -4.84
C ARG A 306 -0.36 -21.50 -4.40
N ARG A 307 0.17 -22.16 -3.38
CA ARG A 307 -0.40 -23.41 -2.84
C ARG A 307 -1.70 -23.14 -2.09
N ALA A 308 -1.76 -22.01 -1.39
CA ALA A 308 -2.97 -21.52 -0.72
C ALA A 308 -4.04 -20.97 -1.69
N ARG A 309 -3.75 -20.88 -3.00
CA ARG A 309 -4.61 -20.24 -4.01
C ARG A 309 -4.90 -18.77 -3.71
N GLU A 310 -3.97 -18.14 -3.03
CA GLU A 310 -3.97 -16.72 -2.74
C GLU A 310 -3.33 -15.95 -3.90
N VAL A 311 -3.94 -14.84 -4.29
CA VAL A 311 -3.35 -13.84 -5.17
C VAL A 311 -2.87 -12.66 -4.34
N ASN A 312 -1.98 -11.85 -4.89
CA ASN A 312 -1.58 -10.60 -4.24
C ASN A 312 -1.45 -9.43 -5.21
N ILE A 313 -1.35 -8.21 -4.67
CA ILE A 313 -1.17 -6.97 -5.47
C ILE A 313 -0.08 -7.16 -6.52
N GLY A 314 1.10 -7.66 -6.11
CA GLY A 314 2.24 -7.77 -7.02
C GLY A 314 2.01 -8.72 -8.18
N GLN A 315 1.36 -9.87 -7.97
CA GLN A 315 0.92 -10.74 -9.07
C GLN A 315 -0.08 -10.03 -9.98
N LEU A 316 -1.17 -9.51 -9.40
CA LEU A 316 -2.30 -8.94 -10.16
C LEU A 316 -1.87 -7.71 -10.98
N VAL A 317 -1.03 -6.84 -10.41
CA VAL A 317 -0.47 -5.67 -11.10
C VAL A 317 0.44 -6.11 -12.25
N ARG A 318 1.26 -7.15 -12.07
CA ARG A 318 2.09 -7.71 -13.15
C ARG A 318 1.26 -8.32 -14.27
N GLU A 319 0.17 -9.00 -13.95
CA GLU A 319 -0.74 -9.58 -14.95
C GLU A 319 -1.47 -8.50 -15.76
N ARG A 320 -1.86 -7.39 -15.11
CA ARG A 320 -2.59 -6.29 -15.77
C ARG A 320 -1.67 -5.36 -16.58
N PHE A 321 -0.51 -4.99 -16.05
CA PHE A 321 0.36 -3.98 -16.67
C PHE A 321 1.60 -4.57 -17.36
N GLY A 322 1.93 -5.84 -17.10
CA GLY A 322 3.12 -6.50 -17.60
C GLY A 322 4.38 -6.22 -16.75
N LEU A 323 5.35 -7.12 -16.85
CA LEU A 323 6.63 -7.03 -16.13
C LEU A 323 7.41 -5.74 -16.46
N GLY A 324 7.36 -5.29 -17.72
CA GLY A 324 8.10 -4.10 -18.17
C GLY A 324 7.54 -2.77 -17.65
N LYS A 325 6.33 -2.75 -17.06
CA LYS A 325 5.70 -1.55 -16.49
C LYS A 325 5.59 -1.59 -14.98
N THR A 326 6.13 -2.61 -14.35
CA THR A 326 5.99 -2.86 -12.92
C THR A 326 7.35 -3.15 -12.29
N PHE A 327 7.54 -2.77 -11.03
CA PHE A 327 8.75 -3.07 -10.28
C PHE A 327 8.38 -3.36 -8.82
N ASN A 328 8.94 -4.42 -8.22
CA ASN A 328 8.65 -4.81 -6.85
C ASN A 328 9.95 -4.66 -6.03
N ILE A 329 9.83 -4.08 -4.85
CA ILE A 329 10.92 -3.90 -3.89
C ILE A 329 10.49 -4.62 -2.62
N GLY A 330 11.25 -5.64 -2.22
CA GLY A 330 11.04 -6.36 -0.97
C GLY A 330 12.10 -5.98 0.06
N PHE A 331 11.73 -6.02 1.33
CA PHE A 331 12.65 -5.81 2.45
C PHE A 331 12.85 -7.10 3.21
N THR A 332 13.99 -7.27 3.84
CA THR A 332 14.18 -8.32 4.84
C THR A 332 15.22 -7.89 5.86
N THR A 333 15.34 -8.61 6.96
CA THR A 333 16.34 -8.36 8.01
C THR A 333 16.85 -9.66 8.61
N TYR A 334 18.01 -9.59 9.24
CA TYR A 334 18.60 -10.70 9.98
C TYR A 334 18.24 -10.68 11.46
N THR A 335 18.34 -9.50 12.09
CA THR A 335 18.17 -9.29 13.54
C THR A 335 17.74 -7.83 13.76
N GLY A 336 17.58 -7.43 15.02
CA GLY A 336 17.29 -6.06 15.43
C GLY A 336 16.09 -5.96 16.35
N THR A 337 15.40 -4.83 16.31
CA THR A 337 14.20 -4.58 17.11
C THR A 337 13.04 -4.12 16.23
N VAL A 338 11.82 -4.47 16.63
CA VAL A 338 10.59 -4.15 15.92
C VAL A 338 9.51 -3.74 16.90
N THR A 339 8.69 -2.75 16.54
CA THR A 339 7.46 -2.46 17.27
C THR A 339 6.39 -3.48 16.89
N ALA A 340 5.91 -4.26 17.85
CA ALA A 340 4.89 -5.29 17.63
C ALA A 340 4.08 -5.52 18.91
N ALA A 341 2.94 -6.20 18.80
CA ALA A 341 2.13 -6.57 19.96
C ALA A 341 2.12 -8.09 20.19
N ASP A 342 1.72 -8.55 21.38
CA ASP A 342 1.52 -9.98 21.67
C ASP A 342 0.22 -10.53 21.08
N SER A 343 -0.78 -9.67 20.90
CA SER A 343 -2.08 -10.02 20.33
C SER A 343 -2.69 -8.80 19.65
N TRP A 344 -3.74 -9.03 18.87
CA TRP A 344 -4.50 -7.97 18.24
C TRP A 344 -5.04 -6.99 19.29
N ASP A 345 -5.00 -5.70 18.99
CA ASP A 345 -5.42 -4.59 19.87
C ASP A 345 -4.68 -4.47 21.22
N MET A 346 -3.60 -5.23 21.44
CA MET A 346 -2.73 -5.03 22.60
C MET A 346 -1.79 -3.83 22.40
N ASP A 347 -1.31 -3.28 23.51
CA ASP A 347 -0.33 -2.20 23.50
C ASP A 347 0.93 -2.57 22.71
N PRO A 348 1.53 -1.60 21.99
CA PRO A 348 2.78 -1.82 21.27
C PRO A 348 3.92 -2.13 22.25
N ASP A 349 4.77 -3.07 21.86
CA ASP A 349 5.98 -3.46 22.57
C ASP A 349 7.20 -3.44 21.64
N PHE A 350 8.38 -3.19 22.20
CA PHE A 350 9.65 -3.22 21.49
C PHE A 350 10.24 -4.63 21.59
N LYS A 351 10.09 -5.40 20.52
CA LYS A 351 10.47 -6.81 20.48
C LYS A 351 11.79 -7.02 19.77
N HIS A 352 12.58 -7.97 20.28
CA HIS A 352 13.78 -8.44 19.60
C HIS A 352 13.43 -9.41 18.48
N VAL A 353 13.89 -9.09 17.27
CA VAL A 353 13.83 -10.00 16.12
C VAL A 353 14.84 -11.12 16.36
N ARG A 354 14.39 -12.37 16.30
CA ARG A 354 15.30 -13.51 16.38
C ARG A 354 16.20 -13.52 15.15
N PRO A 355 17.50 -13.87 15.29
CA PRO A 355 18.36 -14.14 14.16
C PRO A 355 17.67 -15.07 13.15
N SER A 356 17.86 -14.81 11.86
CA SER A 356 17.23 -15.62 10.83
C SER A 356 17.69 -17.09 10.90
N LEU A 357 16.81 -17.99 10.43
CA LEU A 357 17.08 -19.43 10.45
C LEU A 357 18.25 -19.79 9.52
N PRO A 358 19.16 -20.71 9.88
CA PRO A 358 20.34 -21.05 9.06
C PRO A 358 20.03 -21.43 7.60
N GLU A 359 18.86 -22.02 7.35
CA GLU A 359 18.37 -22.45 6.04
C GLU A 359 17.59 -21.36 5.27
N SER A 360 17.42 -20.16 5.85
CA SER A 360 16.68 -19.06 5.24
C SER A 360 17.52 -18.26 4.23
N VAL A 361 16.83 -17.60 3.29
CA VAL A 361 17.48 -16.65 2.37
C VAL A 361 18.07 -15.48 3.14
N GLU A 362 17.42 -15.04 4.22
CA GLU A 362 17.90 -13.99 5.13
C GLU A 362 19.27 -14.34 5.72
N TYR A 363 19.46 -15.58 6.16
CA TYR A 363 20.74 -16.04 6.68
C TYR A 363 21.80 -16.05 5.60
N LEU A 364 21.48 -16.56 4.40
CA LEU A 364 22.40 -16.57 3.26
C LEU A 364 22.83 -15.14 2.88
N LEU A 365 21.88 -14.20 2.83
CA LEU A 365 22.15 -12.79 2.55
C LEU A 365 23.03 -12.18 3.65
N HIS A 366 22.70 -12.39 4.92
CA HIS A 366 23.49 -11.88 6.04
C HIS A 366 24.92 -12.43 6.03
N ASP A 367 25.07 -13.74 5.91
CA ASP A 367 26.36 -14.45 5.89
C ASP A 367 27.23 -13.99 4.71
N ALA A 368 26.65 -13.75 3.53
CA ALA A 368 27.38 -13.19 2.40
C ALA A 368 27.93 -11.79 2.71
N LEU A 369 27.12 -10.95 3.34
CA LEU A 369 27.41 -9.53 3.50
C LEU A 369 28.28 -9.20 4.72
N THR A 370 28.35 -10.07 5.72
CA THR A 370 29.19 -9.86 6.92
C THR A 370 30.54 -10.60 6.87
N ARG A 371 30.71 -11.59 5.98
CA ARG A 371 32.00 -12.29 5.78
C ARG A 371 33.08 -11.46 5.11
N ASP A 372 32.70 -10.42 4.40
CA ASP A 372 33.66 -9.51 3.80
C ASP A 372 34.05 -8.43 4.82
N SER A 373 35.29 -8.46 5.30
CA SER A 373 35.81 -7.46 6.26
C SER A 373 35.76 -6.00 5.77
N THR A 374 35.52 -5.76 4.47
CA THR A 374 35.29 -4.43 3.90
C THR A 374 33.83 -3.95 4.04
N LEU A 375 32.92 -4.89 4.34
CA LEU A 375 31.51 -4.70 4.60
C LEU A 375 31.29 -4.82 6.13
N MET A 376 31.30 -3.68 6.83
CA MET A 376 31.16 -3.65 8.29
C MET A 376 29.85 -4.31 8.79
N ASN A 377 29.88 -4.86 10.01
CA ASN A 377 28.85 -5.70 10.64
C ASN A 377 27.43 -5.11 10.81
N ASP A 378 27.19 -3.84 10.46
CA ASP A 378 25.90 -3.14 10.66
C ASP A 378 25.43 -2.38 9.40
N GLY A 379 25.70 -2.92 8.21
CA GLY A 379 25.33 -2.29 6.94
C GLY A 379 23.90 -2.58 6.46
N GLN A 380 23.30 -1.61 5.77
CA GLN A 380 22.10 -1.82 4.93
C GLN A 380 22.52 -1.98 3.47
N TYR A 381 21.86 -2.87 2.75
CA TYR A 381 22.24 -3.26 1.40
C TYR A 381 21.04 -3.35 0.48
N LEU A 382 21.28 -3.03 -0.78
CA LEU A 382 20.39 -3.18 -1.91
C LEU A 382 20.92 -4.29 -2.80
N LEU A 383 20.05 -5.21 -3.19
CA LEU A 383 20.34 -6.26 -4.17
C LEU A 383 19.37 -6.14 -5.34
N LEU A 384 19.90 -6.13 -6.56
CA LEU A 384 19.11 -6.02 -7.79
C LEU A 384 19.03 -7.38 -8.49
N PHE A 385 17.85 -8.01 -8.40
CA PHE A 385 17.59 -9.30 -9.06
C PHE A 385 17.02 -9.17 -10.47
N ARG A 386 16.35 -8.06 -10.77
CA ARG A 386 15.68 -7.77 -12.05
C ARG A 386 15.72 -6.27 -12.33
N SER A 387 15.74 -5.91 -13.61
CA SER A 387 15.75 -4.53 -14.10
C SER A 387 15.05 -4.51 -15.43
N ASN A 388 14.24 -3.48 -15.64
CA ASN A 388 13.64 -3.20 -16.95
C ASN A 388 14.58 -2.39 -17.85
N ASN A 389 15.70 -1.92 -17.29
CA ASN A 389 16.74 -1.18 -17.99
C ASN A 389 17.91 -2.13 -18.35
N PRO A 390 18.19 -2.35 -19.65
CA PRO A 390 19.26 -3.27 -20.10
C PRO A 390 20.67 -2.77 -19.77
N SER A 391 20.84 -1.49 -19.42
CA SER A 391 22.14 -0.93 -19.00
C SER A 391 22.50 -1.27 -17.55
N VAL A 392 21.51 -1.69 -16.74
CA VAL A 392 21.74 -2.11 -15.36
C VAL A 392 22.24 -3.55 -15.36
N GLN A 393 23.45 -3.77 -14.86
CA GLN A 393 24.00 -5.12 -14.73
C GLN A 393 23.27 -5.88 -13.63
N ILE A 394 22.77 -7.07 -14.00
CA ILE A 394 22.17 -8.04 -13.09
C ILE A 394 22.85 -9.37 -13.31
N SER A 395 23.21 -10.01 -12.21
CA SER A 395 23.73 -11.36 -12.26
C SER A 395 22.60 -12.34 -12.56
N LYS A 396 22.56 -12.83 -13.81
CA LYS A 396 21.66 -13.93 -14.21
C LYS A 396 21.97 -15.20 -13.40
N ASP A 397 23.25 -15.44 -13.15
CA ASP A 397 23.71 -16.56 -12.35
C ASP A 397 23.17 -16.47 -10.92
N LEU A 398 23.14 -15.28 -10.31
CA LEU A 398 22.58 -15.11 -8.96
C LEU A 398 21.08 -15.43 -8.94
N HIS A 399 20.35 -15.00 -9.95
CA HIS A 399 18.93 -15.32 -10.06
C HIS A 399 18.69 -16.84 -10.17
N THR A 400 19.52 -17.55 -10.95
CA THR A 400 19.43 -19.02 -11.10
C THR A 400 19.94 -19.78 -9.87
N GLU A 401 20.87 -19.24 -9.09
CA GLU A 401 21.36 -19.94 -7.89
C GLU A 401 20.40 -19.79 -6.68
N LEU A 402 19.55 -18.76 -6.68
CA LEU A 402 18.58 -18.51 -5.60
C LEU A 402 17.18 -19.09 -5.86
N HIS A 403 16.88 -19.53 -7.08
CA HIS A 403 15.59 -20.10 -7.51
C HIS A 403 15.81 -21.46 -8.16
#